data_AF-A0A9W8QL23-F1
#
_entry.id   AF-A0A9W8QL23-F1
#
_cell.length_a   1.000
_cell.length_b   1.000
_cell.length_c   1.000
_cell.angle_alpha   90.00
_cell.angle_beta   90.00
_cell.angle_gamma   90.00
#
_symmetry.space_group_name_H-M   'P 1'
#
loop_
_entity.id
_entity.type
_entity.pdbx_description
1 polymer ?
#
loop_
_entity_poly.entity_id
_entity_poly.type
_entity_poly.pdbx_seq_one_letter_code
_entity_poly.pdbx_strand_id
1 'polypeptide(L)'
;MVRQAVSFLLSRTFNERFAYAFVAVALIASKVIHIVAHERGLPRRHLALWAFSFVTQDLVLLLLVRYALDRSNHSGHSHNSRKKKGSSNGHRVVLRLGTLAVMVYSAVVSVVNVAFFAYTRSEVHWRNAAFASDSSSRSVLMSGLVVFLSIFFAVFFLAAVLQSIIFPFAQGGVDIAQWPWHFIKEQRSNGQRYSQLPRTSSPAELSLEKGHYPWHHDSASQWRIHWAPRALWTVAILSEVLALLVRPSMGSLTYISWTTPLLPFVDFKESASILQALQPVYRADINALYDNKTALDHPVPFDWLPRDTVLPGFEDWYQTDGQHYNAAADPLRISNLEEDVLSDLKHALSKVSIKHIMVVVLESTRKDVNYPTLRRIDSRR
;
A
#
# COMPACT_ATOMS: atom_id res chain seq x y z
N MET A 1 -32.02 -28.05 -11.91
CA MET A 1 -31.73 -26.62 -12.11
C MET A 1 -30.78 -26.04 -11.05
N VAL A 2 -31.09 -26.10 -9.75
CA VAL A 2 -30.18 -25.54 -8.69
C VAL A 2 -28.78 -26.15 -8.70
N ARG A 3 -28.65 -27.48 -8.83
CA ARG A 3 -27.32 -28.15 -8.92
C ARG A 3 -26.47 -27.71 -10.13
N GLN A 4 -27.12 -27.43 -11.27
CA GLN A 4 -26.44 -26.96 -12.48
C GLN A 4 -26.08 -25.48 -12.40
N ALA A 5 -26.94 -24.65 -11.78
CA ALA A 5 -26.63 -23.26 -11.49
C ALA A 5 -25.48 -23.15 -10.48
N VAL A 6 -25.48 -24.01 -9.44
CA VAL A 6 -24.41 -24.08 -8.43
C VAL A 6 -23.11 -24.59 -9.04
N SER A 7 -23.14 -25.62 -9.90
CA SER A 7 -21.90 -26.09 -10.58
C SER A 7 -21.37 -25.08 -11.61
N PHE A 8 -22.25 -24.34 -12.29
CA PHE A 8 -21.88 -23.25 -13.18
C PHE A 8 -21.28 -22.06 -12.42
N LEU A 9 -21.86 -21.69 -11.28
CA LEU A 9 -21.30 -20.68 -10.38
C LEU A 9 -19.95 -21.12 -9.80
N LEU A 10 -19.84 -22.36 -9.32
CA LEU A 10 -18.59 -22.92 -8.77
C LEU A 10 -17.48 -23.01 -9.82
N SER A 11 -17.77 -23.50 -11.03
CA SER A 11 -16.77 -23.57 -12.11
C SER A 11 -16.33 -22.18 -12.59
N ARG A 12 -17.21 -21.18 -12.49
CA ARG A 12 -16.91 -19.78 -12.78
C ARG A 12 -16.12 -19.10 -11.64
N THR A 13 -16.34 -19.48 -10.38
CA THR A 13 -15.64 -18.91 -9.21
C THR A 13 -14.28 -19.57 -8.94
N PHE A 14 -14.01 -20.79 -9.43
CA PHE A 14 -12.71 -21.46 -9.34
C PHE A 14 -11.85 -21.28 -10.60
N ASN A 15 -12.05 -20.18 -11.32
CA ASN A 15 -11.30 -19.84 -12.53
C ASN A 15 -10.20 -18.80 -12.21
N GLU A 16 -9.08 -18.86 -12.91
CA GLU A 16 -7.99 -17.87 -12.84
C GLU A 16 -8.50 -16.45 -13.15
N ARG A 17 -9.52 -16.33 -14.00
CA ARG A 17 -10.21 -15.07 -14.28
C ARG A 17 -10.85 -14.47 -13.03
N PHE A 18 -11.51 -15.31 -12.24
CA PHE A 18 -12.12 -14.90 -10.98
C PHE A 18 -11.04 -14.56 -9.95
N ALA A 19 -10.03 -15.42 -9.79
CA ALA A 19 -8.94 -15.18 -8.84
C ALA A 19 -8.22 -13.86 -9.10
N TYR A 20 -7.89 -13.57 -10.36
CA TYR A 20 -7.29 -12.29 -10.75
C TYR A 20 -8.22 -11.10 -10.47
N ALA A 21 -9.50 -11.22 -10.83
CA ALA A 21 -10.48 -10.16 -10.58
C ALA A 21 -10.69 -9.91 -9.08
N PHE A 22 -10.67 -10.96 -8.25
CA PHE A 22 -10.76 -10.85 -6.79
C PHE A 22 -9.58 -10.06 -6.22
N VAL A 23 -8.35 -10.37 -6.64
CA VAL A 23 -7.15 -9.62 -6.25
C VAL A 23 -7.25 -8.17 -6.69
N ALA A 24 -7.62 -7.90 -7.95
CA ALA A 24 -7.74 -6.55 -8.48
C ALA A 24 -8.77 -5.71 -7.73
N VAL A 25 -9.96 -6.26 -7.47
CA VAL A 25 -11.02 -5.54 -6.73
C VAL A 25 -10.61 -5.29 -5.29
N ALA A 26 -10.04 -6.30 -4.60
CA ALA A 26 -9.58 -6.15 -3.23
C ALA A 26 -8.51 -5.06 -3.12
N LEU A 27 -7.56 -5.05 -4.05
CA LEU A 27 -6.43 -4.14 -4.06
C LEU A 27 -6.86 -2.70 -4.39
N ILE A 28 -7.75 -2.50 -5.37
CA ILE A 28 -8.34 -1.19 -5.67
C ILE A 28 -9.15 -0.68 -4.47
N ALA A 29 -9.99 -1.52 -3.86
CA ALA A 29 -10.77 -1.15 -2.68
C ALA A 29 -9.87 -0.73 -1.52
N SER A 30 -8.78 -1.48 -1.28
CA SER A 30 -7.82 -1.12 -0.24
C SER A 30 -7.05 0.15 -0.56
N LYS A 31 -6.74 0.42 -1.84
CA LYS A 31 -6.06 1.65 -2.25
C LYS A 31 -6.92 2.88 -2.03
N VAL A 32 -8.21 2.79 -2.36
CA VAL A 32 -9.18 3.86 -2.11
C VAL A 32 -9.22 4.17 -0.61
N ILE A 33 -9.28 3.15 0.23
CA ILE A 33 -9.25 3.31 1.69
C ILE A 33 -7.94 3.93 2.19
N HIS A 34 -6.80 3.47 1.69
CA HIS A 34 -5.47 4.02 2.01
C HIS A 34 -5.39 5.52 1.73
N ILE A 35 -5.93 5.95 0.59
CA ILE A 35 -5.99 7.38 0.21
C ILE A 35 -6.96 8.14 1.12
N VAL A 36 -8.14 7.59 1.39
CA VAL A 36 -9.17 8.23 2.23
C VAL A 36 -8.69 8.41 3.68
N ALA A 37 -8.00 7.42 4.23
CA ALA A 37 -7.43 7.50 5.57
C ALA A 37 -6.43 8.67 5.70
N HIS A 38 -5.75 9.01 4.62
CA HIS A 38 -4.76 10.09 4.54
C HIS A 38 -5.29 11.42 4.00
N GLU A 39 -6.60 11.54 3.73
CA GLU A 39 -7.18 12.76 3.16
C GLU A 39 -6.95 13.99 4.05
N ARG A 40 -6.91 13.79 5.38
CA ARG A 40 -6.70 14.88 6.35
C ARG A 40 -5.23 15.31 6.47
N GLY A 41 -4.29 14.49 6.02
CA GLY A 41 -2.86 14.74 6.11
C GLY A 41 -2.27 15.54 4.95
N LEU A 42 -3.03 15.78 3.88
CA LEU A 42 -2.57 16.50 2.70
C LEU A 42 -3.62 17.48 2.16
N PRO A 43 -3.21 18.62 1.57
CA PRO A 43 -4.15 19.51 0.92
C PRO A 43 -4.83 18.80 -0.26
N ARG A 44 -6.16 18.89 -0.33
CA ARG A 44 -7.00 18.22 -1.35
C ARG A 44 -6.54 18.45 -2.80
N ARG A 45 -5.96 19.63 -3.08
CA ARG A 45 -5.41 19.98 -4.41
C ARG A 45 -4.26 19.04 -4.81
N HIS A 46 -3.36 18.73 -3.89
CA HIS A 46 -2.25 17.81 -4.16
C HIS A 46 -2.74 16.37 -4.30
N LEU A 47 -3.74 15.96 -3.50
CA LEU A 47 -4.35 14.63 -3.64
C LEU A 47 -5.02 14.47 -5.01
N ALA A 48 -5.79 15.46 -5.46
CA ALA A 48 -6.47 15.40 -6.76
C ALA A 48 -5.49 15.44 -7.94
N LEU A 49 -4.47 16.31 -7.89
CA LEU A 49 -3.50 16.46 -8.97
C LEU A 49 -2.60 15.23 -9.13
N TRP A 50 -2.25 14.56 -8.02
CA TRP A 50 -1.36 13.40 -8.03
C TRP A 50 -2.08 12.05 -7.89
N ALA A 51 -3.42 12.02 -7.84
CA ALA A 51 -4.21 10.81 -7.65
C ALA A 51 -3.80 9.67 -8.61
N PHE A 52 -3.56 10.02 -9.87
CA PHE A 52 -3.17 9.08 -10.91
C PHE A 52 -1.81 8.40 -10.63
N SER A 53 -0.86 9.15 -10.05
CA SER A 53 0.46 8.62 -9.68
C SER A 53 0.43 7.65 -8.49
N PHE A 54 -0.63 7.69 -7.67
CA PHE A 54 -0.71 6.84 -6.49
C PHE A 54 -1.01 5.39 -6.86
N VAL A 55 -1.69 5.15 -7.99
CA VAL A 55 -2.13 3.82 -8.43
C VAL A 55 -1.05 3.10 -9.25
N THR A 56 0.05 3.76 -9.58
CA THR A 56 1.07 3.18 -10.48
C THR A 56 1.67 1.87 -9.95
N GLN A 57 2.01 1.79 -8.66
CA GLN A 57 2.55 0.55 -8.08
C GLN A 57 1.54 -0.61 -8.12
N ASP A 58 0.27 -0.28 -7.86
CA ASP A 58 -0.87 -1.20 -7.90
C ASP A 58 -1.09 -1.74 -9.33
N LEU A 59 -1.00 -0.85 -10.33
CA LEU A 59 -1.08 -1.20 -11.75
C LEU A 59 0.06 -2.13 -12.17
N VAL A 60 1.30 -1.79 -11.80
CA VAL A 60 2.48 -2.61 -12.11
C VAL A 60 2.35 -4.00 -11.51
N LEU A 61 1.92 -4.12 -10.25
CA LEU A 61 1.70 -5.41 -9.60
C LEU A 61 0.66 -6.26 -10.36
N LEU A 62 -0.48 -5.67 -10.72
CA LEU A 62 -1.53 -6.35 -11.45
C LEU A 62 -1.08 -6.81 -12.84
N LEU A 63 -0.33 -5.97 -13.57
CA LEU A 63 0.24 -6.33 -14.87
C LEU A 63 1.27 -7.46 -14.76
N LEU A 64 2.12 -7.45 -13.72
CA LEU A 64 3.09 -8.51 -13.46
C LEU A 64 2.41 -9.85 -13.13
N VAL A 65 1.39 -9.84 -12.28
CA VAL A 65 0.59 -11.03 -11.97
C VAL A 65 -0.09 -11.55 -13.25
N ARG A 66 -0.70 -10.68 -14.04
CA ARG A 66 -1.34 -11.06 -15.31
C ARG A 66 -0.36 -11.68 -16.29
N TYR A 67 0.83 -11.08 -16.42
CA TYR A 67 1.92 -11.58 -17.26
C TYR A 67 2.40 -12.97 -16.80
N ALA A 68 2.58 -13.16 -15.49
CA ALA A 68 3.01 -14.43 -14.93
C ALA A 68 1.96 -15.54 -15.15
N LEU A 69 0.67 -15.23 -15.01
CA LEU A 69 -0.43 -16.14 -15.33
C LEU A 69 -0.38 -16.57 -16.81
N ASP A 70 -0.23 -15.64 -17.76
CA ASP A 70 -0.14 -15.96 -19.19
C ASP A 70 1.04 -16.87 -19.52
N ARG A 71 2.23 -16.52 -19.01
CA ARG A 71 3.45 -17.33 -19.20
C ARG A 71 3.29 -18.74 -18.65
N SER A 72 2.55 -18.87 -17.56
CA SER A 72 2.30 -20.15 -16.92
C SER A 72 1.26 -21.00 -17.64
N ASN A 73 0.34 -20.37 -18.40
CA ASN A 73 -0.80 -21.03 -19.05
C ASN A 73 -0.63 -21.29 -20.55
N HIS A 74 0.46 -20.82 -21.15
CA HIS A 74 0.90 -21.25 -22.47
C HIS A 74 1.33 -22.73 -22.45
N SER A 75 0.32 -23.59 -22.33
CA SER A 75 0.34 -25.04 -22.36
C SER A 75 -0.33 -25.47 -23.67
N GLY A 76 0.47 -25.86 -24.67
CA GLY A 76 0.07 -26.94 -25.58
C GLY A 76 -0.88 -26.64 -26.74
N HIS A 77 -0.65 -25.60 -27.56
CA HIS A 77 -1.23 -25.55 -28.92
C HIS A 77 -0.23 -25.25 -30.04
N SER A 78 1.09 -25.31 -29.78
CA SER A 78 2.05 -25.42 -30.87
C SER A 78 2.09 -26.87 -31.36
N HIS A 79 1.15 -27.22 -32.22
CA HIS A 79 1.02 -28.53 -32.86
C HIS A 79 2.18 -28.86 -33.82
N ASN A 80 3.23 -28.03 -33.91
CA ASN A 80 4.24 -28.16 -34.95
C ASN A 80 5.71 -27.96 -34.55
N SER A 81 6.07 -28.07 -33.28
CA SER A 81 7.49 -28.09 -32.89
C SER A 81 7.86 -29.34 -32.12
N ARG A 82 8.02 -30.44 -32.86
CA ARG A 82 8.80 -31.60 -32.43
C ARG A 82 10.21 -31.11 -32.08
N LYS A 83 10.65 -31.44 -30.86
CA LYS A 83 12.01 -31.30 -30.30
C LYS A 83 12.28 -30.01 -29.50
N LYS A 84 11.86 -30.02 -28.23
CA LYS A 84 12.75 -29.74 -27.06
C LYS A 84 12.05 -30.23 -25.78
N LYS A 85 12.03 -31.57 -25.61
CA LYS A 85 11.66 -32.25 -24.36
C LYS A 85 12.90 -32.25 -23.45
N GLY A 86 12.78 -31.74 -22.22
CA GLY A 86 13.82 -31.98 -21.21
C GLY A 86 13.75 -31.15 -19.92
N SER A 87 13.73 -29.82 -20.00
CA SER A 87 14.13 -28.99 -18.83
C SER A 87 13.09 -27.95 -18.37
N SER A 88 11.87 -27.99 -18.90
CA SER A 88 10.99 -26.81 -18.89
C SER A 88 9.70 -26.92 -18.05
N ASN A 89 9.45 -28.04 -17.34
CA ASN A 89 8.21 -28.18 -16.56
C ASN A 89 8.35 -27.60 -15.14
N GLY A 90 9.50 -27.80 -14.48
CA GLY A 90 9.71 -27.35 -13.10
C GLY A 90 9.57 -25.84 -12.92
N HIS A 91 10.23 -25.03 -13.77
CA HIS A 91 10.15 -23.57 -13.68
C HIS A 91 8.72 -23.03 -13.88
N ARG A 92 7.88 -23.70 -14.68
CA ARG A 92 6.48 -23.30 -14.88
C ARG A 92 5.64 -23.59 -13.65
N VAL A 93 5.85 -24.75 -13.01
CA VAL A 93 5.17 -25.10 -11.75
C VAL A 93 5.57 -24.11 -10.66
N VAL A 94 6.87 -23.81 -10.54
CA VAL A 94 7.38 -22.80 -9.59
C VAL A 94 6.78 -21.43 -9.87
N LEU A 95 6.70 -20.99 -11.13
CA LEU A 95 6.08 -19.72 -11.49
C LEU A 95 4.59 -19.68 -11.15
N ARG A 96 3.83 -20.77 -11.40
CA ARG A 96 2.41 -20.86 -11.01
C ARG A 96 2.24 -20.77 -9.51
N LEU A 97 3.02 -21.54 -8.75
CA LEU A 97 2.96 -21.54 -7.29
C LEU A 97 3.34 -20.17 -6.72
N GLY A 98 4.39 -19.54 -7.24
CA GLY A 98 4.79 -18.20 -6.86
C GLY A 98 3.72 -17.15 -7.17
N THR A 99 3.10 -17.22 -8.36
CA THR A 99 2.02 -16.30 -8.75
C THR A 99 0.79 -16.48 -7.87
N LEU A 100 0.42 -17.73 -7.57
CA LEU A 100 -0.67 -18.05 -6.64
C LEU A 100 -0.38 -17.49 -5.25
N ALA A 101 0.83 -17.68 -4.73
CA ALA A 101 1.23 -17.17 -3.42
C ALA A 101 1.14 -15.64 -3.35
N VAL A 102 1.64 -14.94 -4.38
CA VAL A 102 1.55 -13.48 -4.48
C VAL A 102 0.10 -13.01 -4.54
N MET A 103 -0.76 -13.68 -5.32
CA MET A 103 -2.19 -13.36 -5.41
C MET A 103 -2.90 -13.55 -4.07
N VAL A 104 -2.71 -14.70 -3.41
CA VAL A 104 -3.33 -15.00 -2.12
C VAL A 104 -2.87 -14.00 -1.06
N TYR A 105 -1.56 -13.74 -0.99
CA TYR A 105 -1.00 -12.75 -0.07
C TYR A 105 -1.60 -11.35 -0.30
N SER A 106 -1.59 -10.88 -1.56
CA SER A 106 -2.11 -9.56 -1.92
C SER A 106 -3.60 -9.43 -1.60
N ALA A 107 -4.39 -10.47 -1.88
CA ALA A 107 -5.81 -10.52 -1.56
C ALA A 107 -6.06 -10.47 -0.05
N VAL A 108 -5.36 -11.29 0.73
CA VAL A 108 -5.51 -11.34 2.19
C VAL A 108 -5.18 -10.00 2.82
N VAL A 109 -4.01 -9.43 2.50
CA VAL A 109 -3.58 -8.13 3.05
C VAL A 109 -4.56 -7.02 2.68
N SER A 110 -5.02 -6.99 1.43
CA SER A 110 -5.96 -5.96 0.97
C SER A 110 -7.33 -6.08 1.63
N VAL A 111 -7.90 -7.28 1.73
CA VAL A 111 -9.21 -7.50 2.39
C VAL A 111 -9.11 -7.18 3.89
N VAL A 112 -8.02 -7.57 4.55
CA VAL A 112 -7.78 -7.25 5.97
C VAL A 112 -7.71 -5.74 6.19
N ASN A 113 -6.99 -4.99 5.35
CA ASN A 113 -6.91 -3.54 5.45
C ASN A 113 -8.27 -2.86 5.28
N VAL A 114 -9.04 -3.27 4.26
CA VAL A 114 -10.41 -2.76 4.03
C VAL A 114 -11.31 -3.05 5.23
N ALA A 115 -11.26 -4.28 5.74
CA ALA A 115 -12.09 -4.72 6.86
C ALA A 115 -11.75 -4.01 8.17
N PHE A 116 -10.46 -3.88 8.47
CA PHE A 116 -9.99 -3.21 9.66
C PHE A 116 -10.35 -1.72 9.64
N PHE A 117 -10.20 -1.05 8.49
CA PHE A 117 -10.60 0.35 8.35
C PHE A 117 -12.11 0.53 8.49
N ALA A 118 -12.91 -0.37 7.92
CA ALA A 118 -14.37 -0.32 8.05
C ALA A 118 -14.82 -0.49 9.52
N TYR A 119 -14.12 -1.30 10.30
CA TYR A 119 -14.42 -1.55 11.71
C TYR A 119 -13.89 -0.44 12.64
N THR A 120 -12.63 -0.06 12.50
CA THR A 120 -11.94 0.84 13.45
C THR A 120 -11.86 2.30 13.00
N ARG A 121 -12.12 2.59 11.72
CA ARG A 121 -11.83 3.89 11.06
C ARG A 121 -10.36 4.32 11.14
N SER A 122 -9.45 3.36 11.34
CA SER A 122 -8.01 3.57 11.37
C SER A 122 -7.31 2.57 10.45
N GLU A 123 -6.08 2.87 10.03
CA GLU A 123 -5.28 1.93 9.25
C GLU A 123 -4.64 0.84 10.11
N VAL A 124 -4.44 -0.32 9.48
CA VAL A 124 -3.67 -1.40 10.11
C VAL A 124 -2.22 -0.97 10.18
N HIS A 125 -1.72 -0.83 11.39
CA HIS A 125 -0.29 -0.66 11.63
C HIS A 125 0.34 -2.05 11.72
N TRP A 126 0.95 -2.53 10.64
CA TRP A 126 1.41 -3.91 10.53
C TRP A 126 2.53 -4.25 11.51
N ARG A 127 3.26 -3.24 12.00
CA ARG A 127 4.19 -3.38 13.12
C ARG A 127 3.53 -3.92 14.39
N ASN A 128 2.29 -3.52 14.65
CA ASN A 128 1.53 -3.94 15.81
C ASN A 128 0.72 -5.22 15.52
N ALA A 129 0.92 -5.89 14.38
CA ALA A 129 0.20 -7.13 14.06
C ALA A 129 0.43 -8.24 15.10
N ALA A 130 1.56 -8.20 15.84
CA ALA A 130 1.81 -9.08 16.98
C ALA A 130 0.74 -8.95 18.08
N PHE A 131 0.03 -7.82 18.18
CA PHE A 131 -1.12 -7.64 19.06
C PHE A 131 -2.21 -8.68 18.83
N ALA A 132 -2.34 -9.23 17.62
CA ALA A 132 -3.30 -10.30 17.31
C ALA A 132 -2.95 -11.65 17.99
N SER A 133 -1.71 -11.83 18.44
CA SER A 133 -1.27 -13.04 19.16
C SER A 133 -1.82 -13.10 20.58
N ASP A 134 -2.04 -11.94 21.20
CA ASP A 134 -2.49 -11.81 22.59
C ASP A 134 -3.93 -12.31 22.78
N SER A 135 -4.15 -13.06 23.85
CA SER A 135 -5.45 -13.68 24.14
C SER A 135 -6.57 -12.67 24.38
N SER A 136 -6.25 -11.53 24.99
CA SER A 136 -7.18 -10.40 25.21
C SER A 136 -7.62 -9.78 23.87
N SER A 137 -6.70 -9.61 22.94
CA SER A 137 -6.92 -9.02 21.61
C SER A 137 -7.77 -9.88 20.67
N ARG A 138 -7.77 -11.20 20.86
CA ARG A 138 -8.61 -12.12 20.06
C ARG A 138 -10.10 -11.81 20.21
N SER A 139 -10.54 -11.34 21.37
CA SER A 139 -11.93 -10.93 21.58
C SER A 139 -12.31 -9.76 20.67
N VAL A 140 -11.41 -8.78 20.51
CA VAL A 140 -11.57 -7.62 19.63
C VAL A 140 -11.51 -8.01 18.14
N LEU A 141 -10.72 -9.02 17.79
CA LEU A 141 -10.71 -9.56 16.43
C LEU A 141 -12.03 -10.27 16.10
N MET A 142 -12.58 -11.03 17.06
CA MET A 142 -13.86 -11.72 16.87
C MET A 142 -15.03 -10.76 16.73
N SER A 143 -15.03 -9.62 17.42
CA SER A 143 -16.05 -8.59 17.21
C SER A 143 -16.00 -7.95 15.82
N GLY A 144 -14.83 -7.94 15.17
CA GLY A 144 -14.65 -7.49 13.79
C GLY A 144 -15.01 -8.54 12.71
N LEU A 145 -15.26 -9.80 13.09
CA LEU A 145 -15.43 -10.91 12.14
C LEU A 145 -16.62 -10.71 11.20
N VAL A 146 -17.74 -10.19 11.71
CA VAL A 146 -18.94 -9.94 10.90
C VAL A 146 -18.64 -8.93 9.79
N VAL A 147 -17.98 -7.82 10.13
CA VAL A 147 -17.57 -6.79 9.17
C VAL A 147 -16.60 -7.35 8.15
N PHE A 148 -15.62 -8.15 8.58
CA PHE A 148 -14.70 -8.84 7.69
C PHE A 148 -15.42 -9.76 6.70
N LEU A 149 -16.33 -10.61 7.17
CA LEU A 149 -17.10 -11.50 6.30
C LEU A 149 -17.97 -10.72 5.32
N SER A 150 -18.66 -9.66 5.77
CA SER A 150 -19.45 -8.80 4.90
C SER A 150 -18.62 -8.21 3.77
N ILE A 151 -17.41 -7.72 4.07
CA ILE A 151 -16.49 -7.15 3.07
C ILE A 151 -15.94 -8.22 2.14
N PHE A 152 -15.57 -9.37 2.68
CA PHE A 152 -15.14 -10.52 1.88
C PHE A 152 -16.22 -10.91 0.86
N PHE A 153 -17.48 -11.04 1.28
CA PHE A 153 -18.59 -11.35 0.38
C PHE A 153 -18.88 -10.23 -0.63
N ALA A 154 -18.75 -8.96 -0.23
CA ALA A 154 -18.91 -7.83 -1.14
C ALA A 154 -17.84 -7.83 -2.24
N VAL A 155 -16.58 -8.02 -1.88
CA VAL A 155 -15.46 -8.15 -2.83
C VAL A 155 -15.64 -9.39 -3.71
N PHE A 156 -16.05 -10.52 -3.13
CA PHE A 156 -16.33 -11.76 -3.86
C PHE A 156 -17.41 -11.55 -4.92
N PHE A 157 -18.53 -10.93 -4.55
CA PHE A 157 -19.63 -10.64 -5.47
C PHE A 157 -19.19 -9.69 -6.59
N LEU A 158 -18.50 -8.60 -6.23
CA LEU A 158 -18.03 -7.60 -7.20
C LEU A 158 -17.02 -8.21 -8.18
N ALA A 159 -16.10 -9.06 -7.70
CA ALA A 159 -15.18 -9.82 -8.54
C ALA A 159 -15.92 -10.80 -9.47
N ALA A 160 -16.95 -11.49 -8.98
CA ALA A 160 -17.75 -12.41 -9.78
C ALA A 160 -18.45 -11.71 -10.96
N VAL A 161 -18.90 -10.47 -10.76
CA VAL A 161 -19.53 -9.63 -11.79
C VAL A 161 -18.48 -9.06 -12.74
N LEU A 162 -17.40 -8.47 -12.22
CA LEU A 162 -16.43 -7.71 -13.02
C LEU A 162 -15.36 -8.58 -13.71
N GLN A 163 -15.23 -9.87 -13.39
CA GLN A 163 -14.19 -10.74 -13.96
C GLN A 163 -14.14 -10.78 -15.49
N SER A 164 -15.29 -10.64 -16.17
CA SER A 164 -15.37 -10.65 -17.64
C SER A 164 -14.84 -9.36 -18.26
N ILE A 165 -14.69 -8.29 -17.48
CA ILE A 165 -14.18 -7.00 -17.92
C ILE A 165 -12.73 -6.85 -17.48
N ILE A 166 -12.43 -7.06 -16.19
CA ILE A 166 -11.10 -6.83 -15.60
C ILE A 166 -10.04 -7.71 -16.25
N PHE A 167 -10.34 -9.00 -16.46
CA PHE A 167 -9.36 -9.96 -16.97
C PHE A 167 -8.90 -9.65 -18.41
N PRO A 168 -9.79 -9.45 -19.41
CA PRO A 168 -9.36 -9.06 -20.75
C PRO A 168 -8.83 -7.63 -20.81
N PHE A 169 -9.32 -6.71 -19.97
CA PHE A 169 -8.78 -5.36 -19.91
C PHE A 169 -7.30 -5.35 -19.51
N ALA A 170 -6.94 -6.12 -18.47
CA ALA A 170 -5.55 -6.30 -18.04
C ALA A 170 -4.68 -6.97 -19.11
N GLN A 171 -5.26 -7.84 -19.96
CA GLN A 171 -4.54 -8.39 -21.11
C GLN A 171 -4.06 -7.30 -22.05
N GLY A 172 -4.90 -6.31 -22.35
CA GLY A 172 -4.55 -5.19 -23.21
C GLY A 172 -3.31 -4.45 -22.70
N GLY A 173 -3.23 -4.21 -21.39
CA GLY A 173 -2.07 -3.57 -20.77
C GLY A 173 -0.79 -4.42 -20.89
N VAL A 174 -0.89 -5.73 -20.67
CA VAL A 174 0.24 -6.66 -20.81
C VAL A 174 0.72 -6.76 -22.26
N ASP A 175 -0.18 -6.77 -23.23
CA ASP A 175 0.16 -6.81 -24.66
C ASP A 175 0.96 -5.57 -25.08
N ILE A 176 0.60 -4.40 -24.54
CA ILE A 176 1.28 -3.13 -24.81
C ILE A 176 2.63 -3.05 -24.11
N ALA A 177 2.72 -3.53 -22.86
CA ALA A 177 3.99 -3.62 -22.15
C ALA A 177 4.99 -4.55 -22.86
N GLN A 178 4.51 -5.60 -23.54
CA GLN A 178 5.36 -6.53 -24.30
C GLN A 178 5.68 -6.05 -25.72
N TRP A 179 4.90 -5.12 -26.28
CA TRP A 179 5.04 -4.67 -27.68
C TRP A 179 6.48 -4.29 -28.07
N PRO A 180 7.26 -3.52 -27.26
CA PRO A 180 8.64 -3.18 -27.61
C PRO A 180 9.53 -4.42 -27.78
N TRP A 181 9.32 -5.45 -26.96
CA TRP A 181 10.10 -6.69 -27.00
C TRP A 181 9.77 -7.54 -28.22
N HIS A 182 8.51 -7.56 -28.63
CA HIS A 182 8.08 -8.23 -29.86
C HIS A 182 8.69 -7.57 -31.10
N PHE A 183 8.66 -6.23 -31.15
CA PHE A 183 9.27 -5.47 -32.25
C PHE A 183 10.78 -5.74 -32.37
N ILE A 184 11.53 -5.71 -31.26
CA ILE A 184 12.97 -5.99 -31.25
C ILE A 184 13.26 -7.44 -31.71
N LYS A 185 12.46 -8.41 -31.28
CA LYS A 185 12.60 -9.80 -31.70
C LYS A 185 12.31 -10.00 -33.18
N GLU A 186 11.25 -9.38 -33.69
CA GLU A 186 10.90 -9.42 -35.10
C GLU A 186 12.02 -8.83 -35.95
N GLN A 187 12.56 -7.66 -35.57
CA GLN A 187 13.68 -7.02 -36.24
C GLN A 187 14.95 -7.90 -36.24
N ARG A 188 15.26 -8.58 -35.13
CA ARG A 188 16.37 -9.53 -35.05
C ARG A 188 16.14 -10.81 -35.88
N SER A 189 14.91 -11.31 -35.96
CA SER A 189 14.61 -12.52 -36.73
C SER A 189 14.53 -12.26 -38.24
N ASN A 190 14.05 -11.08 -38.65
CA ASN A 190 13.97 -10.69 -40.05
C ASN A 190 15.36 -10.49 -40.67
N GLY A 191 16.35 -10.08 -39.87
CA GLY A 191 17.76 -10.05 -40.27
C GLY A 191 18.36 -11.43 -40.61
N GLN A 192 17.74 -12.53 -40.17
CA GLN A 192 18.18 -13.89 -40.50
C GLN A 192 17.35 -14.56 -41.61
N ARG A 193 16.30 -13.90 -42.13
CA ARG A 193 15.36 -14.50 -43.09
C ARG A 193 15.43 -13.91 -44.51
N TYR A 194 16.56 -13.33 -44.88
CA TYR A 194 16.87 -12.90 -46.24
C TYR A 194 17.82 -13.89 -46.93
N SER A 195 17.33 -15.09 -47.30
CA SER A 195 18.03 -15.93 -48.30
C SER A 195 17.21 -17.15 -48.75
N GLN A 196 15.93 -17.01 -49.10
CA GLN A 196 15.27 -18.01 -49.96
C GLN A 196 14.30 -17.30 -50.90
N LEU A 197 14.82 -16.83 -52.04
CA LEU A 197 13.99 -16.54 -53.21
C LEU A 197 13.34 -17.85 -53.67
N PRO A 198 12.03 -17.89 -53.98
CA PRO A 198 11.42 -19.05 -54.61
C PRO A 198 12.18 -19.36 -55.89
N ARG A 199 12.77 -20.57 -55.96
CA ARG A 199 13.35 -21.09 -57.19
C ARG A 199 12.21 -21.17 -58.20
N THR A 200 12.30 -20.34 -59.23
CA THR A 200 11.36 -20.20 -60.34
C THR A 200 10.91 -21.58 -60.85
N SER A 201 9.62 -21.88 -60.67
CA SER A 201 8.95 -22.91 -61.44
C SER A 201 8.79 -22.43 -62.89
N SER A 202 8.93 -23.37 -63.81
CA SER A 202 8.86 -23.24 -65.27
C SER A 202 7.66 -22.40 -65.75
N PRO A 203 7.77 -21.64 -66.86
CA PRO A 203 6.69 -20.78 -67.37
C PRO A 203 5.42 -21.52 -67.82
N ALA A 204 5.41 -22.86 -67.78
CA ALA A 204 4.33 -23.70 -68.28
C ALA A 204 3.24 -24.06 -67.25
N GLU A 205 3.40 -23.72 -65.96
CA GLU A 205 2.40 -24.04 -64.91
C GLU A 205 1.57 -22.82 -64.45
N LEU A 206 1.55 -21.73 -65.21
CA LEU A 206 0.85 -20.50 -64.83
C LEU A 206 -0.58 -20.38 -65.35
N SER A 207 -1.13 -21.45 -65.91
CA SER A 207 -2.46 -21.41 -66.55
C SER A 207 -3.30 -22.64 -66.21
N LEU A 208 -3.74 -22.78 -64.95
CA LEU A 208 -4.99 -23.46 -64.54
C LEU A 208 -5.14 -23.53 -63.01
N GLU A 209 -5.17 -22.38 -62.34
CA GLU A 209 -5.83 -22.33 -61.02
C GLU A 209 -6.69 -21.07 -60.96
N LYS A 210 -7.91 -21.21 -61.49
CA LYS A 210 -8.98 -20.23 -61.34
C LYS A 210 -9.52 -20.35 -59.91
N GLY A 211 -8.70 -19.96 -58.95
CA GLY A 211 -9.03 -19.89 -57.54
C GLY A 211 -10.08 -18.80 -57.32
N HIS A 212 -11.23 -19.21 -56.82
CA HIS A 212 -12.28 -18.34 -56.32
C HIS A 212 -11.70 -17.48 -55.19
N TYR A 213 -11.31 -16.24 -55.47
CA TYR A 213 -10.90 -15.29 -54.44
C TYR A 213 -12.15 -14.85 -53.67
N PRO A 214 -12.33 -15.23 -52.40
CA PRO A 214 -13.35 -14.60 -51.59
C PRO A 214 -12.86 -13.17 -51.37
N TRP A 215 -13.61 -12.19 -51.86
CA TRP A 215 -13.42 -10.80 -51.50
C TRP A 215 -13.46 -10.69 -49.97
N HIS A 216 -12.29 -10.60 -49.35
CA HIS A 216 -12.08 -10.39 -47.92
C HIS A 216 -12.59 -8.99 -47.56
N HIS A 217 -13.89 -8.88 -47.26
CA HIS A 217 -14.50 -7.63 -46.83
C HIS A 217 -14.39 -7.36 -45.31
N ASP A 218 -13.69 -8.20 -44.56
CA ASP A 218 -13.66 -8.13 -43.08
C ASP A 218 -12.31 -7.76 -42.43
N SER A 219 -11.30 -7.35 -43.20
CA SER A 219 -10.05 -6.86 -42.60
C SER A 219 -10.15 -5.39 -42.17
N ALA A 220 -10.73 -4.48 -42.94
CA ALA A 220 -10.71 -3.05 -42.55
C ALA A 220 -11.52 -2.72 -41.26
N SER A 221 -12.57 -3.49 -40.93
CA SER A 221 -13.41 -3.26 -39.75
C SER A 221 -12.80 -3.81 -38.45
N GLN A 222 -12.11 -4.96 -38.51
CA GLN A 222 -11.43 -5.55 -37.36
C GLN A 222 -10.21 -4.71 -36.93
N TRP A 223 -9.51 -4.05 -37.85
CA TRP A 223 -8.32 -3.27 -37.51
C TRP A 223 -8.67 -1.93 -36.86
N ARG A 224 -9.89 -1.42 -37.12
CA ARG A 224 -10.42 -0.18 -36.53
C ARG A 224 -11.05 -0.36 -35.14
N ILE A 225 -11.33 -1.58 -34.67
CA ILE A 225 -11.92 -1.82 -33.33
C ILE A 225 -10.82 -2.13 -32.29
N HIS A 226 -9.65 -2.61 -32.72
CA HIS A 226 -8.58 -3.03 -31.81
C HIS A 226 -7.56 -1.93 -31.45
N TRP A 227 -7.55 -0.78 -32.14
CA TRP A 227 -6.62 0.32 -31.80
C TRP A 227 -7.11 1.15 -30.61
N ALA A 228 -8.42 1.36 -30.45
CA ALA A 228 -8.97 2.18 -29.38
C ALA A 228 -8.55 1.73 -27.96
N PRO A 229 -8.72 0.45 -27.56
CA PRO A 229 -8.25 0.01 -26.24
C PRO A 229 -6.73 0.07 -26.10
N ARG A 230 -5.98 -0.08 -27.21
CA ARG A 230 -4.52 0.04 -27.20
C ARG A 230 -4.05 1.48 -27.06
N ALA A 231 -4.72 2.42 -27.73
CA ALA A 231 -4.49 3.84 -27.58
C ALA A 231 -4.80 4.29 -26.14
N LEU A 232 -5.89 3.82 -25.56
CA LEU A 232 -6.23 4.13 -24.16
C LEU A 232 -5.15 3.67 -23.18
N TRP A 233 -4.70 2.42 -23.30
CA TRP A 233 -3.64 1.90 -22.42
C TRP A 233 -2.28 2.56 -22.65
N THR A 234 -1.91 2.88 -23.89
CA THR A 234 -0.67 3.60 -24.17
C THR A 234 -0.69 5.00 -23.58
N VAL A 235 -1.80 5.73 -23.73
CA VAL A 235 -2.00 7.04 -23.09
C VAL A 235 -1.95 6.91 -21.57
N ALA A 236 -2.63 5.92 -20.99
CA ALA A 236 -2.62 5.69 -19.54
C ALA A 236 -1.21 5.43 -18.99
N ILE A 237 -0.46 4.51 -19.60
CA ILE A 237 0.92 4.19 -19.19
C ILE A 237 1.84 5.41 -19.37
N LEU A 238 1.72 6.14 -20.49
CA LEU A 238 2.51 7.36 -20.72
C LEU A 238 2.19 8.44 -19.69
N SER A 239 0.91 8.61 -19.34
CA SER A 239 0.52 9.55 -18.28
C SER A 239 1.03 9.12 -16.91
N GLU A 240 1.14 7.81 -16.63
CA GLU A 240 1.69 7.34 -15.35
C GLU A 240 3.19 7.61 -15.28
N VAL A 241 3.92 7.31 -16.37
CA VAL A 241 5.35 7.60 -16.45
C VAL A 241 5.60 9.10 -16.30
N LEU A 242 4.83 9.94 -16.99
CA LEU A 242 4.94 11.39 -16.85
C LEU A 242 4.61 11.86 -15.44
N ALA A 243 3.54 11.33 -14.84
CA ALA A 243 3.15 11.67 -13.48
C ALA A 243 4.24 11.27 -12.47
N LEU A 244 4.89 10.11 -12.64
CA LEU A 244 6.01 9.70 -11.79
C LEU A 244 7.24 10.61 -11.93
N LEU A 245 7.54 11.10 -13.14
CA LEU A 245 8.69 11.97 -13.39
C LEU A 245 8.50 13.39 -12.86
N VAL A 246 7.29 13.94 -12.93
CA VAL A 246 6.99 15.32 -12.52
C VAL A 246 6.66 15.40 -11.02
N ARG A 247 6.33 14.28 -10.38
CA ARG A 247 5.89 14.24 -8.98
C ARG A 247 7.00 14.68 -8.01
N PRO A 248 6.72 15.62 -7.09
CA PRO A 248 7.68 16.04 -6.09
C PRO A 248 7.96 14.92 -5.09
N SER A 249 9.24 14.75 -4.71
CA SER A 249 9.73 13.72 -3.79
C SER A 249 9.41 14.03 -2.33
N MET A 250 8.13 14.21 -2.00
CA MET A 250 7.67 14.37 -0.62
C MET A 250 7.42 12.99 0.01
N GLY A 251 7.85 12.81 1.26
CA GLY A 251 7.66 11.54 1.99
C GLY A 251 6.19 11.15 2.13
N SER A 252 5.31 12.12 2.40
CA SER A 252 3.86 11.92 2.52
C SER A 252 3.20 11.43 1.22
N LEU A 253 3.58 12.02 0.08
CA LEU A 253 3.12 11.55 -1.21
C LEU A 253 3.62 10.10 -1.41
N THR A 254 4.93 9.88 -1.27
CA THR A 254 5.55 8.57 -1.48
C THR A 254 4.87 7.48 -0.64
N TYR A 255 4.55 7.80 0.62
CA TYR A 255 3.81 6.93 1.53
C TYR A 255 2.44 6.51 0.95
N ILE A 256 1.65 7.46 0.45
CA ILE A 256 0.32 7.21 -0.12
C ILE A 256 0.39 6.41 -1.44
N SER A 257 1.49 6.53 -2.19
CA SER A 257 1.68 5.73 -3.42
C SER A 257 2.04 4.28 -3.19
N TRP A 258 2.44 3.88 -1.98
CA TRP A 258 2.76 2.48 -1.73
C TRP A 258 1.57 1.57 -2.02
N THR A 259 1.85 0.45 -2.68
CA THR A 259 0.84 -0.59 -2.89
C THR A 259 0.53 -1.27 -1.56
N THR A 260 -0.76 -1.52 -1.33
CA THR A 260 -1.25 -2.07 -0.06
C THR A 260 -0.54 -3.38 0.36
N PRO A 261 -0.30 -4.35 -0.53
CA PRO A 261 0.42 -5.58 -0.16
C PRO A 261 1.86 -5.34 0.34
N LEU A 262 2.47 -4.19 0.04
CA LEU A 262 3.80 -3.84 0.51
C LEU A 262 3.80 -3.12 1.86
N LEU A 263 2.67 -2.60 2.34
CA LEU A 263 2.57 -1.89 3.63
C LEU A 263 3.16 -2.69 4.80
N PRO A 264 2.95 -4.03 4.92
CA PRO A 264 3.57 -4.81 5.99
C PRO A 264 5.10 -4.81 5.98
N PHE A 265 5.76 -4.45 4.88
CA PHE A 265 7.23 -4.33 4.82
C PHE A 265 7.68 -2.87 4.99
N VAL A 266 6.91 -1.95 4.41
CA VAL A 266 7.15 -0.51 4.47
C VAL A 266 7.03 -0.01 5.89
N ASP A 267 6.00 -0.43 6.64
CA ASP A 267 5.80 -0.04 8.05
C ASP A 267 6.99 -0.38 8.95
N PHE A 268 7.69 -1.49 8.66
CA PHE A 268 8.87 -1.89 9.41
C PHE A 268 10.12 -1.14 8.95
N LYS A 269 10.26 -0.87 7.65
CA LYS A 269 11.45 -0.24 7.06
C LYS A 269 11.47 1.29 7.21
N GLU A 270 10.35 1.96 6.97
CA GLU A 270 10.27 3.43 6.86
C GLU A 270 10.35 4.15 8.20
N SER A 271 10.17 3.46 9.34
CA SER A 271 10.27 4.10 10.65
C SER A 271 11.66 4.67 10.96
N ALA A 272 12.73 4.05 10.44
CA ALA A 272 14.08 4.57 10.55
C ALA A 272 14.39 5.62 9.48
N SER A 273 13.96 5.41 8.23
CA SER A 273 14.29 6.30 7.10
C SER A 273 13.43 7.55 7.02
N ILE A 274 12.15 7.54 7.39
CA ILE A 274 11.32 8.75 7.47
C ILE A 274 11.84 9.69 8.55
N LEU A 275 12.27 9.18 9.70
CA LEU A 275 12.93 9.98 10.73
C LEU A 275 14.28 10.56 10.24
N GLN A 276 15.01 9.84 9.40
CA GLN A 276 16.28 10.28 8.82
C GLN A 276 16.13 11.21 7.60
N ALA A 277 15.04 11.06 6.84
CA ALA A 277 14.73 11.79 5.60
C ALA A 277 13.71 12.92 5.81
N LEU A 278 13.14 13.06 7.01
CA LEU A 278 12.63 14.31 7.53
C LEU A 278 13.81 15.28 7.71
N GLN A 279 14.43 15.69 6.61
CA GLN A 279 15.00 17.03 6.58
C GLN A 279 13.79 17.96 6.71
N PRO A 280 13.71 18.77 7.78
CA PRO A 280 12.68 19.79 7.86
C PRO A 280 12.84 20.66 6.61
N VAL A 281 11.88 20.60 5.70
CA VAL A 281 11.77 21.58 4.62
C VAL A 281 11.27 22.86 5.30
N TYR A 282 12.22 23.56 5.89
CA TYR A 282 12.04 24.86 6.50
C TYR A 282 11.46 25.82 5.44
N ARG A 283 10.25 26.36 5.71
CA ARG A 283 9.51 27.46 5.01
C ARG A 283 8.09 27.21 4.49
N ALA A 284 7.50 26.01 4.55
CA ALA A 284 6.20 25.79 3.89
C ALA A 284 5.05 25.21 4.76
N ASP A 285 5.28 24.90 6.04
CA ASP A 285 4.29 24.22 6.90
C ASP A 285 4.21 24.83 8.31
N ILE A 286 3.30 24.37 9.17
CA ILE A 286 3.04 24.81 10.56
C ILE A 286 4.33 24.92 11.39
N ASN A 287 5.35 24.12 11.05
CA ASN A 287 6.68 24.15 11.65
C ASN A 287 7.44 25.46 11.40
N ALA A 288 7.11 26.22 10.34
CA ALA A 288 7.73 27.50 10.00
C ALA A 288 7.71 28.52 11.14
N LEU A 289 6.71 28.42 12.03
CA LEU A 289 6.57 29.27 13.22
C LEU A 289 7.64 28.97 14.29
N TYR A 290 8.27 27.80 14.21
CA TYR A 290 9.19 27.23 15.18
C TYR A 290 10.62 27.06 14.64
N ASP A 291 10.86 27.34 13.34
CA ASP A 291 12.13 27.14 12.64
C ASP A 291 13.36 27.79 13.32
N ASN A 292 13.16 28.92 14.01
CA ASN A 292 14.21 29.66 14.71
C ASN A 292 14.06 29.63 16.24
N LYS A 293 13.20 28.76 16.79
CA LYS A 293 12.96 28.66 18.22
C LYS A 293 13.51 27.34 18.74
N THR A 294 14.31 27.41 19.79
CA THR A 294 14.85 26.25 20.48
C THR A 294 14.41 26.27 21.93
N ALA A 295 14.15 25.10 22.50
CA ALA A 295 13.93 24.95 23.93
C ALA A 295 15.25 24.89 24.72
N LEU A 296 16.39 24.91 24.03
CA LEU A 296 17.72 24.86 24.62
C LEU A 296 18.24 26.29 24.85
N ASP A 297 18.56 26.59 26.10
CA ASP A 297 19.05 27.88 26.56
C ASP A 297 20.06 27.67 27.71
N HIS A 298 20.53 28.75 28.32
CA HIS A 298 21.41 28.66 29.48
C HIS A 298 20.74 27.88 30.64
N PRO A 299 21.52 27.09 31.40
CA PRO A 299 20.98 26.31 32.51
C PRO A 299 20.27 27.20 33.52
N VAL A 300 19.03 26.85 33.87
CA VAL A 300 18.26 27.58 34.89
C VAL A 300 18.94 27.37 36.25
N PRO A 301 19.27 28.44 36.99
CA PRO A 301 19.84 28.31 38.32
C PRO A 301 18.80 27.76 39.28
N PHE A 302 19.16 26.72 40.03
CA PHE A 302 18.33 26.18 41.10
C PHE A 302 18.89 26.61 42.45
N ASP A 303 18.03 27.17 43.31
CA ASP A 303 18.44 27.65 44.64
C ASP A 303 18.95 26.55 45.57
N TRP A 304 18.52 25.31 45.32
CA TRP A 304 18.92 24.13 46.09
C TRP A 304 20.21 23.48 45.59
N LEU A 305 20.69 23.83 44.38
CA LEU A 305 21.86 23.21 43.77
C LEU A 305 23.15 23.89 44.30
N PRO A 306 24.03 23.17 45.03
CA PRO A 306 25.22 23.77 45.65
C PRO A 306 26.21 24.27 44.59
N ARG A 307 26.57 25.55 44.60
CA ARG A 307 27.44 26.15 43.57
C ARG A 307 28.92 25.72 43.67
N ASP A 308 29.34 25.33 44.87
CA ASP A 308 30.76 25.11 45.19
C ASP A 308 31.20 23.65 44.96
N THR A 309 30.24 22.73 44.75
CA THR A 309 30.51 21.30 44.61
C THR A 309 29.72 20.71 43.45
N VAL A 310 30.43 20.16 42.46
CA VAL A 310 29.79 19.46 41.34
C VAL A 310 29.18 18.16 41.85
N LEU A 311 27.85 18.06 41.76
CA LEU A 311 27.10 16.85 42.13
C LEU A 311 27.09 15.86 40.96
N PRO A 312 27.38 14.57 41.22
CA PRO A 312 27.31 13.56 40.18
C PRO A 312 25.88 13.39 39.64
N GLY A 313 25.72 13.46 38.32
CA GLY A 313 24.43 13.51 37.62
C GLY A 313 23.88 14.92 37.35
N PHE A 314 24.52 15.97 37.86
CA PHE A 314 24.19 17.38 37.61
C PHE A 314 25.34 18.16 36.98
N GLU A 315 26.37 17.48 36.48
CA GLU A 315 27.60 18.09 35.94
C GLU A 315 27.31 19.09 34.82
N ASP A 316 26.29 18.81 34.02
CA ASP A 316 25.91 19.64 32.88
C ASP A 316 25.30 20.99 33.33
N TRP A 317 24.69 21.06 34.53
CA TRP A 317 24.14 22.30 35.11
C TRP A 317 25.20 23.28 35.63
N TYR A 318 26.44 22.82 35.81
CA TYR A 318 27.57 23.66 36.24
C TYR A 318 28.36 24.24 35.06
N GLN A 319 28.11 23.76 33.84
CA GLN A 319 28.77 24.25 32.64
C GLN A 319 28.04 25.49 32.13
N THR A 320 28.69 26.66 32.17
CA THR A 320 28.13 27.91 31.60
C THR A 320 27.87 27.84 30.10
N ASP A 321 28.55 26.92 29.42
CA ASP A 321 28.57 26.79 27.98
C ASP A 321 27.63 25.68 27.49
N GLY A 322 27.12 24.86 28.42
CA GLY A 322 26.19 23.77 28.15
C GLY A 322 24.77 24.30 27.92
N GLN A 323 24.20 23.99 26.76
CA GLN A 323 22.79 24.31 26.51
C GLN A 323 21.89 23.28 27.21
N HIS A 324 20.96 23.74 28.03
CA HIS A 324 19.98 22.92 28.73
C HIS A 324 18.56 23.26 28.32
N TYR A 325 17.67 22.29 28.52
CA TYR A 325 16.24 22.55 28.38
C TYR A 325 15.82 23.67 29.35
N ASN A 326 15.29 24.76 28.79
CA ASN A 326 14.68 25.85 29.53
C ASN A 326 13.21 25.94 29.14
N ALA A 327 12.34 25.65 30.11
CA ALA A 327 10.90 25.74 29.92
C ALA A 327 10.44 27.14 29.50
N ALA A 328 11.16 28.22 29.84
CA ALA A 328 10.79 29.58 29.41
C ALA A 328 11.06 29.84 27.92
N ALA A 329 12.07 29.16 27.36
CA ALA A 329 12.43 29.26 25.95
C ALA A 329 11.67 28.25 25.06
N ASP A 330 11.02 27.25 25.66
CA ASP A 330 10.30 26.20 24.95
C ASP A 330 9.06 26.74 24.20
N PRO A 331 9.06 26.72 22.86
CA PRO A 331 7.96 27.26 22.08
C PRO A 331 6.70 26.38 22.09
N LEU A 332 6.80 25.15 22.59
CA LEU A 332 5.68 24.23 22.76
C LEU A 332 5.13 24.24 24.20
N ARG A 333 5.72 25.04 25.10
CA ARG A 333 5.21 25.16 26.46
C ARG A 333 3.85 25.83 26.45
N ILE A 334 2.85 25.07 26.85
CA ILE A 334 1.52 25.57 27.23
C ILE A 334 1.49 25.54 28.76
N SER A 335 1.35 26.71 29.39
CA SER A 335 1.36 26.84 30.85
C SER A 335 0.15 27.63 31.31
N ASN A 336 -0.63 27.03 32.20
CA ASN A 336 -1.78 27.67 32.83
C ASN A 336 -1.38 28.27 34.19
N LEU A 337 -0.08 28.53 34.42
CA LEU A 337 0.43 28.97 35.72
C LEU A 337 -0.07 30.39 36.07
N GLU A 338 -0.30 31.21 35.06
CA GLU A 338 -0.80 32.59 35.18
C GLU A 338 -2.33 32.67 35.12
N GLU A 339 -3.00 31.56 34.82
CA GLU A 339 -4.45 31.50 34.75
C GLU A 339 -5.05 31.22 36.14
N ASP A 340 -6.23 31.78 36.40
CA ASP A 340 -6.96 31.50 37.63
C ASP A 340 -7.34 30.02 37.71
N VAL A 341 -7.37 29.49 38.94
CA VAL A 341 -7.86 28.13 39.19
C VAL A 341 -9.28 28.00 38.63
N LEU A 342 -9.46 26.99 37.77
CA LEU A 342 -10.77 26.61 37.21
C LEU A 342 -11.86 26.65 38.29
N SER A 343 -12.96 27.34 38.00
CA SER A 343 -14.07 27.59 38.93
C SER A 343 -14.56 26.32 39.63
N ASP A 344 -14.57 25.22 38.90
CA ASP A 344 -15.01 23.91 39.38
C ASP A 344 -14.05 23.33 40.42
N LEU A 345 -12.73 23.50 40.23
CA LEU A 345 -11.72 23.12 41.20
C LEU A 345 -11.74 24.04 42.43
N LYS A 346 -11.95 25.35 42.23
CA LYS A 346 -12.01 26.33 43.33
C LYS A 346 -13.12 25.98 44.34
N HIS A 347 -14.29 25.57 43.85
CA HIS A 347 -15.39 25.14 44.70
C HIS A 347 -15.19 23.76 45.34
N ALA A 348 -14.47 22.85 44.68
CA ALA A 348 -14.14 21.53 45.24
C ALA A 348 -13.04 21.61 46.31
N LEU A 349 -12.00 22.41 46.07
CA LEU A 349 -10.84 22.57 46.96
C LEU A 349 -11.16 23.40 48.20
N SER A 350 -12.10 24.34 48.14
CA SER A 350 -12.52 25.14 49.32
C SER A 350 -13.14 24.29 50.44
N LYS A 351 -13.55 23.05 50.13
CA LYS A 351 -14.18 22.12 51.09
C LYS A 351 -13.18 21.20 51.78
N VAL A 352 -11.90 21.23 51.43
CA VAL A 352 -10.91 20.26 51.91
C VAL A 352 -9.70 20.97 52.52
N SER A 353 -9.40 20.70 53.79
CA SER A 353 -8.17 21.17 54.43
C SER A 353 -6.98 20.28 54.02
N ILE A 354 -6.23 20.70 53.01
CA ILE A 354 -5.07 19.94 52.51
C ILE A 354 -3.83 20.31 53.35
N LYS A 355 -3.29 19.36 54.10
CA LYS A 355 -2.04 19.55 54.89
C LYS A 355 -0.78 19.11 54.14
N HIS A 356 -0.87 18.04 53.36
CA HIS A 356 0.24 17.48 52.60
C HIS A 356 -0.26 17.01 51.24
N ILE A 357 0.50 17.32 50.19
CA ILE A 357 0.25 16.85 48.82
C ILE A 357 1.42 15.96 48.45
N MET A 358 1.13 14.71 48.10
CA MET A 358 2.10 13.79 47.53
C MET A 358 1.70 13.51 46.09
N VAL A 359 2.53 13.94 45.14
CA VAL A 359 2.36 13.64 43.72
C VAL A 359 3.27 12.49 43.37
N VAL A 360 2.68 11.36 42.98
CA VAL A 360 3.43 10.18 42.53
C VAL A 360 3.34 10.12 41.02
N VAL A 361 4.44 10.43 40.34
CA VAL A 361 4.57 10.26 38.90
C VAL A 361 5.16 8.89 38.65
N LEU A 362 4.36 8.00 38.06
CA LEU A 362 4.80 6.67 37.65
C LEU A 362 5.16 6.72 36.17
N GLU A 363 6.43 6.55 35.87
CA GLU A 363 6.90 6.49 34.48
C GLU A 363 6.32 5.24 33.78
N SER A 364 5.72 5.41 32.61
CA SER A 364 5.18 4.36 31.73
C SER A 364 3.90 3.61 32.18
N THR A 365 3.17 4.06 33.20
CA THR A 365 1.85 3.45 33.51
C THR A 365 0.74 4.00 32.62
N ARG A 366 0.29 3.20 31.64
CA ARG A 366 -0.95 3.47 30.89
C ARG A 366 -2.15 2.84 31.59
N LYS A 367 -3.27 3.58 31.71
CA LYS A 367 -4.49 3.18 32.45
C LYS A 367 -5.14 1.88 31.92
N ASP A 368 -4.90 1.57 30.66
CA ASP A 368 -5.39 0.43 29.89
C ASP A 368 -4.51 -0.83 30.00
N VAL A 369 -3.28 -0.72 30.54
CA VAL A 369 -2.29 -1.80 30.48
C VAL A 369 -1.99 -2.44 31.85
N ASN A 370 -2.38 -1.85 32.97
CA ASN A 370 -2.11 -2.49 34.27
C ASN A 370 -3.04 -2.05 35.39
N TYR A 371 -3.95 -2.94 35.83
CA TYR A 371 -4.25 -3.19 37.24
C TYR A 371 -4.87 -4.60 37.39
N PRO A 372 -4.15 -5.60 37.92
CA PRO A 372 -4.80 -6.59 38.76
C PRO A 372 -5.23 -5.86 40.05
N THR A 373 -6.53 -5.89 40.31
CA THR A 373 -7.21 -5.61 41.57
C THR A 373 -6.28 -5.55 42.78
N LEU A 374 -5.92 -4.32 43.21
CA LEU A 374 -5.36 -4.10 44.54
C LEU A 374 -6.45 -4.45 45.56
N ARG A 375 -6.33 -5.63 46.18
CA ARG A 375 -7.12 -6.04 47.33
C ARG A 375 -6.96 -4.98 48.41
N ARG A 376 -8.10 -4.47 48.85
CA ARG A 376 -8.27 -3.65 50.06
C ARG A 376 -7.64 -4.40 51.24
N ILE A 377 -6.51 -3.89 51.73
CA ILE A 377 -5.99 -4.29 53.04
C ILE A 377 -6.78 -3.47 54.06
N ASP A 378 -7.80 -4.07 54.64
CA ASP A 378 -8.47 -3.53 55.82
C ASP A 378 -7.51 -3.64 57.01
N SER A 379 -6.88 -2.52 57.38
CA SER A 379 -6.24 -2.41 58.69
C SER A 379 -7.29 -2.07 59.73
N ARG A 380 -7.80 -3.08 60.45
CA ARG A 380 -8.40 -2.85 61.77
C ARG A 380 -7.26 -2.57 62.76
N ARG A 381 -7.26 -1.36 63.32
CA ARG A 381 -7.01 -1.13 64.74
C ARG A 381 -8.06 -0.18 65.26
#